data_AF-A0A1D9QAA8-F1
#
_entry.id   AF-A0A1D9QAA8-F1
#
_cell.length_a   1.000
_cell.length_b   1.000
_cell.length_c   1.000
_cell.angle_alpha   90.00
_cell.angle_beta   90.00
_cell.angle_gamma   90.00
#
_symmetry.space_group_name_H-M   'P 1'
#
loop_
_entity.id
_entity.type
_entity.pdbx_description
1 polymer ?
#
loop_
_entity_poly.entity_id
_entity_poly.type
_entity_poly.pdbx_seq_one_letter_code
_entity_poly.pdbx_strand_id
1 'polypeptide(L)'
;MTTINSPPQDVKMEGNNRSTPSVIGENEEPKFGGFTRFEIELEFVNAISSPFYLMHLASLSSGTLLSSPPFIAYLKYLQYFTQPPYLKFLTYPGPSLKHLELLQNENFRRDCLSIDVVSMLASEDLAAVERWSRE
;
A
#
# COMPACT_ATOMS: atom_id res chain seq x y z
N MET A 1 24.95 -13.00 69.57
CA MET A 1 23.81 -12.07 69.40
C MET A 1 23.32 -12.25 67.98
N THR A 2 22.26 -13.05 67.79
CA THR A 2 21.79 -13.47 66.46
C THR A 2 20.46 -12.78 66.19
N THR A 3 20.45 -11.85 65.23
CA THR A 3 19.29 -11.04 64.84
C THR A 3 18.30 -11.86 64.02
N ILE A 4 17.04 -11.89 64.47
CA ILE A 4 15.92 -12.56 63.80
C ILE A 4 15.30 -11.53 62.85
N ASN A 5 15.50 -11.67 61.54
CA ASN A 5 14.82 -10.86 60.53
C ASN A 5 13.48 -11.52 60.19
N SER A 6 12.37 -10.90 60.61
CA SER A 6 11.02 -11.21 60.15
C SER A 6 10.83 -10.69 58.71
N PRO A 7 10.09 -11.39 57.83
CA PRO A 7 9.83 -10.91 56.48
C PRO A 7 8.87 -9.70 56.47
N PRO A 8 8.99 -8.77 55.52
CA PRO A 8 8.13 -7.59 55.44
C PRO A 8 6.71 -7.99 55.08
N GLN A 9 5.73 -7.36 55.75
CA GLN A 9 4.31 -7.57 55.50
C GLN A 9 3.90 -7.06 54.11
N ASP A 10 3.08 -7.83 53.40
CA ASP A 10 2.49 -7.43 52.12
C ASP A 10 1.58 -6.20 52.28
N VAL A 11 1.80 -5.20 51.42
CA VAL A 11 0.99 -3.98 51.37
C VAL A 11 -0.41 -4.34 50.84
N LYS A 12 -1.43 -4.27 51.70
CA LYS A 12 -2.84 -4.30 51.28
C LYS A 12 -3.13 -3.02 50.50
N MET A 13 -3.30 -3.14 49.18
CA MET A 13 -3.80 -2.05 48.34
C MET A 13 -5.28 -1.84 48.63
N GLU A 14 -5.61 -0.88 49.49
CA GLU A 14 -6.97 -0.37 49.65
C GLU A 14 -7.46 0.29 48.35
N GLY A 15 -8.74 0.05 48.05
CA GLY A 15 -9.39 0.48 46.83
C GLY A 15 -9.37 2.00 46.68
N ASN A 16 -8.49 2.47 45.79
CA ASN A 16 -8.58 3.80 45.23
C ASN A 16 -9.04 3.68 43.78
N ASN A 17 -10.07 4.46 43.46
CA ASN A 17 -10.55 4.81 42.12
C ASN A 17 -9.41 5.35 41.23
N ARG A 18 -8.49 4.49 40.82
CA ARG A 18 -7.58 4.78 39.72
C ARG A 18 -8.39 4.50 38.46
N SER A 19 -9.07 5.54 37.96
CA SER A 19 -9.37 5.60 36.53
C SER A 19 -8.04 5.36 35.83
N THR A 20 -7.90 4.19 35.21
CA THR A 20 -6.82 3.90 34.27
C THR A 20 -6.74 5.09 33.33
N PRO A 21 -5.58 5.75 33.16
CA PRO A 21 -5.45 6.67 32.05
C PRO A 21 -5.71 5.82 30.81
N SER A 22 -6.79 6.13 30.09
CA SER A 22 -7.12 5.46 28.85
C SER A 22 -5.86 5.47 27.99
N VAL A 23 -5.31 4.29 27.73
CA VAL A 23 -4.18 4.14 26.81
C VAL A 23 -4.68 4.67 25.48
N ILE A 24 -4.25 5.87 25.12
CA ILE A 24 -4.51 6.45 23.81
C ILE A 24 -3.77 5.55 22.82
N GLY A 25 -4.53 4.75 22.06
CA GLY A 25 -4.06 4.23 20.76
C GLY A 25 -3.69 2.75 20.62
N GLU A 26 -4.20 1.80 21.42
CA GLU A 26 -3.94 0.37 21.13
C GLU A 26 -4.70 -0.18 19.90
N ASN A 27 -5.66 0.57 19.35
CA ASN A 27 -6.45 0.17 18.18
C ASN A 27 -6.47 1.20 17.04
N GLU A 28 -5.65 2.25 17.11
CA GLU A 28 -5.57 3.23 16.01
C GLU A 28 -4.50 2.76 15.02
N GLU A 29 -4.94 2.47 13.79
CA GLU A 29 -4.02 2.17 12.69
C GLU A 29 -3.02 3.34 12.54
N PRO A 30 -1.72 3.06 12.45
CA PRO A 30 -0.71 4.11 12.29
C PRO A 30 -1.02 4.94 11.03
N LYS A 31 -1.21 6.24 11.23
CA LYS A 31 -1.47 7.20 10.15
C LYS A 31 -0.17 7.80 9.66
N PHE A 32 0.00 7.85 8.34
CA PHE A 32 1.13 8.47 7.68
C PHE A 32 0.65 9.73 6.95
N GLY A 33 1.12 10.90 7.38
CA GLY A 33 0.66 12.18 6.81
C GLY A 33 -0.84 12.45 7.00
N GLY A 34 -1.47 11.78 7.97
CA GLY A 34 -2.92 11.86 8.21
C GLY A 34 -3.74 10.76 7.53
N PHE A 35 -3.14 9.97 6.65
CA PHE A 35 -3.80 8.89 5.91
C PHE A 35 -3.46 7.53 6.48
N THR A 36 -4.41 6.60 6.40
CA THR A 36 -4.20 5.19 6.70
C THR A 36 -3.30 4.54 5.65
N ARG A 37 -2.74 3.38 5.96
CA ARG A 37 -1.92 2.64 5.00
C ARG A 37 -2.76 2.26 3.77
N PHE A 38 -4.01 1.85 4.00
CA PHE A 38 -4.94 1.51 2.93
C PHE A 38 -5.19 2.67 1.96
N GLU A 39 -5.42 3.88 2.47
CA GLU A 39 -5.67 5.06 1.62
C GLU A 39 -4.46 5.39 0.73
N ILE A 40 -3.25 5.29 1.28
CA ILE A 40 -2.01 5.52 0.54
C ILE A 40 -1.82 4.47 -0.55
N GLU A 41 -2.05 3.20 -0.21
CA GLU A 41 -1.97 2.10 -1.18
C GLU A 41 -3.01 2.23 -2.29
N LEU A 42 -4.23 2.65 -1.93
CA LEU A 42 -5.31 2.88 -2.88
C LEU A 42 -4.99 4.02 -3.84
N GLU A 43 -4.51 5.16 -3.32
CA GLU A 43 -4.10 6.29 -4.14
C GLU A 43 -2.97 5.88 -5.11
N PHE A 44 -2.01 5.10 -4.62
CA PHE A 44 -0.93 4.57 -5.44
C PHE A 44 -1.43 3.66 -6.58
N VAL A 45 -2.34 2.73 -6.30
CA VAL A 45 -2.91 1.84 -7.34
C VAL A 45 -3.77 2.63 -8.35
N ASN A 46 -4.47 3.66 -7.89
CA ASN A 46 -5.19 4.58 -8.78
C ASN A 46 -4.22 5.40 -9.64
N ALA A 47 -3.08 5.83 -9.11
CA ALA A 47 -2.05 6.53 -9.87
C ALA A 47 -1.41 5.62 -10.95
N ILE A 48 -1.20 4.34 -10.64
CA ILE A 48 -0.72 3.32 -11.60
C ILE A 48 -1.68 3.14 -12.79
N SER A 49 -2.96 3.49 -12.66
CA SER A 49 -3.89 3.51 -13.80
C SER A 49 -3.40 4.40 -14.94
N SER A 50 -2.63 5.47 -14.64
CA SER A 50 -2.14 6.38 -15.64
C SER A 50 -0.82 5.87 -16.24
N PRO A 51 -0.76 5.63 -17.56
CA PRO A 51 0.46 5.15 -18.21
C PRO A 51 1.61 6.16 -18.10
N PHE A 52 1.32 7.46 -18.06
CA PHE A 52 2.34 8.50 -17.83
C PHE A 52 2.92 8.47 -16.42
N TYR A 53 2.15 8.01 -15.43
CA TYR A 53 2.66 7.80 -14.08
C TYR A 53 3.65 6.63 -14.05
N LEU A 54 3.41 5.56 -14.81
CA LEU A 54 4.37 4.46 -14.96
C LEU A 54 5.69 4.96 -15.55
N MET A 55 5.63 5.82 -16.57
CA MET A 55 6.82 6.45 -17.14
C MET A 55 7.55 7.31 -16.10
N HIS A 56 6.82 8.08 -15.29
CA HIS A 56 7.40 8.87 -14.21
C HIS A 56 8.07 7.98 -13.15
N LEU A 57 7.44 6.88 -12.73
CA LEU A 57 8.04 5.91 -11.83
C LEU A 57 9.31 5.28 -12.42
N ALA A 58 9.28 4.95 -13.72
CA ALA A 58 10.44 4.42 -14.41
C ALA A 58 11.58 5.44 -14.49
N SER A 59 11.26 6.72 -14.76
CA SER A 59 12.20 7.83 -14.79
C SER A 59 12.80 8.14 -13.42
N LEU A 60 11.99 8.15 -12.35
CA LEU A 60 12.47 8.29 -10.96
C LEU A 60 13.35 7.11 -10.56
N SER A 61 13.06 5.92 -11.13
CA SER A 61 13.72 4.69 -10.76
C SER A 61 15.15 4.55 -11.30
N SER A 62 15.56 5.28 -12.36
CA SER A 62 16.89 5.28 -13.02
C SER A 62 17.73 3.99 -12.85
N GLY A 63 17.10 2.82 -12.95
CA GLY A 63 17.72 1.48 -12.86
C GLY A 63 17.55 0.65 -11.58
N THR A 64 17.10 1.18 -10.43
CA THR A 64 17.14 0.43 -9.15
C THR A 64 15.79 0.17 -8.45
N LEU A 65 14.86 1.13 -8.43
CA LEU A 65 13.62 0.98 -7.64
C LEU A 65 12.68 -0.09 -8.22
N LEU A 66 12.31 0.00 -9.50
CA LEU A 66 11.44 -0.97 -10.16
C LEU A 66 12.06 -2.36 -10.23
N SER A 67 13.40 -2.43 -10.27
CA SER A 67 14.16 -3.68 -10.28
C SER A 67 14.46 -4.21 -8.87
N SER A 68 14.19 -3.42 -7.82
CA SER A 68 14.54 -3.83 -6.46
C SER A 68 13.63 -4.96 -5.97
N PRO A 69 14.18 -6.06 -5.44
CA PRO A 69 13.40 -7.14 -4.85
C PRO A 69 12.29 -6.70 -3.87
N PRO A 70 12.53 -5.74 -2.93
CA PRO A 70 11.47 -5.29 -2.03
C PRO A 70 10.32 -4.59 -2.75
N PHE A 71 10.58 -3.83 -3.82
CA PHE A 71 9.52 -3.16 -4.57
C PHE A 71 8.69 -4.15 -5.40
N ILE A 72 9.32 -5.17 -5.99
CA ILE A 72 8.59 -6.26 -6.68
C ILE A 72 7.67 -6.98 -5.69
N ALA A 73 8.17 -7.28 -4.48
CA ALA A 73 7.36 -7.88 -3.44
C ALA A 73 6.17 -6.99 -3.03
N TYR A 74 6.37 -5.67 -3.01
CA TYR A 74 5.30 -4.71 -2.75
C TYR A 74 4.26 -4.66 -3.89
N LEU A 75 4.68 -4.65 -5.16
CA LEU A 75 3.77 -4.74 -6.30
C LEU A 75 2.96 -6.04 -6.27
N LYS A 76 3.59 -7.15 -5.89
CA LYS A 76 2.91 -8.43 -5.70
C LYS A 76 1.90 -8.38 -4.55
N TYR A 77 2.25 -7.71 -3.46
CA TYR A 77 1.33 -7.50 -2.35
C TYR A 77 0.09 -6.72 -2.80
N LEU A 78 0.24 -5.63 -3.55
CA LEU A 78 -0.88 -4.81 -4.05
C LEU A 78 -1.86 -5.57 -4.96
N GLN A 79 -1.54 -6.77 -5.44
CA GLN A 79 -2.50 -7.60 -6.17
C GLN A 79 -3.73 -7.98 -5.32
N TYR A 80 -3.72 -7.78 -4.00
CA TYR A 80 -4.91 -7.97 -3.18
C TYR A 80 -6.09 -7.07 -3.61
N PHE A 81 -5.83 -5.93 -4.26
CA PHE A 81 -6.87 -5.05 -4.81
C PHE A 81 -7.68 -5.71 -5.95
N THR A 82 -7.16 -6.78 -6.57
CA THR A 82 -7.90 -7.57 -7.57
C THR A 82 -9.06 -8.36 -6.97
N GLN A 83 -8.99 -8.68 -5.68
CA GLN A 83 -9.98 -9.51 -5.01
C GLN A 83 -11.14 -8.66 -4.47
N PRO A 84 -12.40 -9.11 -4.60
CA PRO A 84 -13.49 -8.58 -3.78
C PRO A 84 -13.13 -8.76 -2.30
N PRO A 85 -13.34 -7.76 -1.40
CA PRO A 85 -14.18 -6.57 -1.52
C PRO A 85 -13.45 -5.28 -1.92
N TYR A 86 -12.14 -5.31 -2.19
CA TYR A 86 -11.32 -4.10 -2.37
C TYR A 86 -11.46 -3.46 -3.74
N LEU A 87 -11.79 -4.28 -4.75
CA LEU A 87 -11.97 -3.86 -6.14
C LEU A 87 -12.89 -2.64 -6.31
N LYS A 88 -13.92 -2.52 -5.46
CA LYS A 88 -14.91 -1.43 -5.53
C LYS A 88 -14.36 -0.04 -5.23
N PHE A 89 -13.17 0.04 -4.61
CA PHE A 89 -12.54 1.31 -4.27
C PHE A 89 -11.67 1.87 -5.41
N LEU A 90 -11.40 1.06 -6.45
CA LEU A 90 -10.63 1.49 -7.60
C LEU A 90 -11.47 2.38 -8.51
N THR A 91 -10.92 3.52 -8.91
CA THR A 91 -11.57 4.42 -9.87
C THR A 91 -11.57 3.83 -11.27
N TYR A 92 -10.49 3.14 -11.64
CA TYR A 92 -10.26 2.58 -12.97
C TYR A 92 -9.78 1.12 -12.89
N PRO A 93 -10.67 0.17 -12.57
CA PRO A 93 -10.27 -1.21 -12.30
C PRO A 93 -9.61 -1.90 -13.52
N GLY A 94 -10.00 -1.56 -14.76
CA GLY A 94 -9.39 -2.16 -15.95
C GLY A 94 -7.90 -1.80 -16.11
N PRO A 95 -7.58 -0.52 -16.37
CA PRO A 95 -6.19 -0.09 -16.58
C PRO A 95 -5.31 -0.31 -15.34
N SER A 96 -5.77 0.00 -14.12
CA SER A 96 -4.99 -0.22 -12.89
C SER A 96 -4.55 -1.67 -12.75
N LEU A 97 -5.45 -2.63 -12.96
CA LEU A 97 -5.12 -4.05 -12.79
C LEU A 97 -4.22 -4.56 -13.92
N LYS A 98 -4.50 -4.18 -15.16
CA LYS A 98 -3.66 -4.51 -16.31
C LYS A 98 -2.23 -4.00 -16.11
N HIS A 99 -2.06 -2.74 -15.70
CA HIS A 99 -0.75 -2.15 -15.44
C HIS A 99 -0.03 -2.83 -14.28
N LEU A 100 -0.74 -3.16 -13.22
CA LEU A 100 -0.18 -3.88 -12.08
C LEU A 100 0.34 -5.27 -12.47
N GLU A 101 -0.37 -5.97 -13.36
CA GLU A 101 0.07 -7.24 -13.93
C GLU A 101 1.28 -7.08 -14.85
N LEU A 102 1.25 -6.08 -15.75
CA LEU A 102 2.36 -5.80 -16.67
C LEU A 102 3.65 -5.44 -15.91
N LEU A 103 3.55 -4.68 -14.82
CA LEU A 103 4.70 -4.31 -13.97
C LEU A 103 5.39 -5.52 -13.30
N GLN A 104 4.74 -6.66 -13.19
CA GLN A 104 5.42 -7.88 -12.69
C GLN A 104 6.49 -8.36 -13.68
N ASN A 105 6.26 -8.14 -14.98
CA ASN A 105 7.20 -8.52 -16.02
C ASN A 105 8.42 -7.60 -16.02
N GLU A 106 9.61 -8.21 -15.87
CA GLU A 106 10.88 -7.48 -15.90
C GLU A 106 11.14 -6.77 -17.23
N ASN A 107 10.70 -7.37 -18.33
CA ASN A 107 10.83 -6.78 -19.67
C ASN A 107 10.04 -5.47 -19.75
N PHE A 108 8.78 -5.50 -19.34
CA PHE A 108 7.92 -4.32 -19.33
C PHE A 108 8.48 -3.23 -18.41
N ARG A 109 9.01 -3.57 -17.23
CA ARG A 109 9.67 -2.59 -16.34
C ARG A 109 10.84 -1.86 -17.00
N ARG A 110 11.60 -2.53 -17.87
CA ARG A 110 12.69 -1.91 -18.65
C ARG A 110 12.13 -1.01 -19.76
N ASP A 111 11.06 -1.46 -20.39
CA ASP A 111 10.44 -0.78 -21.54
C ASP A 111 9.51 0.38 -21.13
N CYS A 112 9.10 0.48 -19.86
CA CYS A 112 8.31 1.60 -19.31
C CYS A 112 8.97 2.99 -19.45
N LEU A 113 10.29 3.04 -19.66
CA LEU A 113 11.00 4.29 -19.95
C LEU A 113 10.72 4.81 -21.36
N SER A 114 10.30 3.92 -22.27
CA SER A 114 10.01 4.29 -23.65
C SER A 114 8.68 5.01 -23.75
N ILE A 115 8.73 6.27 -24.17
CA ILE A 115 7.54 7.08 -24.45
C ILE A 115 6.62 6.41 -25.47
N ASP A 116 7.18 5.68 -26.44
CA ASP A 116 6.40 5.01 -27.48
C ASP A 116 5.55 3.88 -26.89
N VAL A 117 6.11 3.09 -25.97
CA VAL A 117 5.41 2.00 -25.29
C VAL A 117 4.29 2.55 -24.42
N VAL A 118 4.57 3.63 -23.68
CA VAL A 118 3.60 4.30 -22.80
C VAL A 118 2.47 4.94 -23.61
N SER A 119 2.80 5.56 -24.75
CA SER A 119 1.80 6.14 -25.66
C SER A 119 0.90 5.07 -26.28
N MET A 120 1.48 3.95 -26.71
CA MET A 120 0.69 2.80 -27.18
C MET A 120 -0.24 2.26 -26.09
N LEU A 121 0.27 2.10 -24.87
CA LEU A 121 -0.53 1.65 -23.74
C LEU A 121 -1.70 2.60 -23.44
N ALA A 122 -1.45 3.92 -23.45
CA ALA A 122 -2.48 4.93 -23.28
C ALA A 122 -3.57 4.85 -24.37
N SER A 123 -3.16 4.64 -25.63
CA SER A 123 -4.11 4.47 -26.74
C SER A 123 -4.96 3.21 -26.60
N GLU A 124 -4.37 2.12 -26.11
CA GLU A 124 -5.06 0.85 -25.89
C GLU A 124 -6.07 0.95 -24.76
N ASP A 125 -5.72 1.63 -23.67
CA ASP A 125 -6.62 1.85 -22.55
C ASP A 125 -7.83 2.70 -22.95
N LEU A 126 -7.61 3.75 -23.76
CA LEU A 126 -8.69 4.57 -24.33
C LEU A 126 -9.61 3.71 -25.20
N ALA A 127 -9.04 2.91 -26.10
CA ALA A 127 -9.80 2.03 -26.98
C ALA A 127 -10.59 0.97 -26.20
N ALA A 128 -10.02 0.44 -25.11
CA ALA A 128 -10.71 -0.48 -24.22
C ALA A 128 -11.93 0.19 -23.59
N VAL A 129 -11.78 1.40 -23.02
CA VAL A 129 -12.89 2.16 -22.43
C VAL A 129 -13.99 2.43 -23.45
N GLU A 130 -13.63 2.85 -24.68
CA GLU A 130 -14.61 3.06 -25.74
C GLU A 130 -15.34 1.77 -26.15
N ARG A 131 -14.67 0.63 -26.08
CA ARG A 131 -15.28 -0.68 -26.37
C ARG A 131 -16.30 -1.04 -25.30
N TRP A 132 -15.94 -0.90 -24.02
CA TRP A 132 -16.86 -1.14 -22.90
C TRP A 132 -18.03 -0.17 -22.88
N SER A 133 -17.85 1.06 -23.35
CA SER A 133 -18.95 2.05 -23.43
C SER A 133 -19.94 1.79 -24.58
N ARG A 134 -19.60 0.93 -25.55
CA ARG A 134 -20.44 0.61 -26.72
C ARG A 134 -21.24 -0.69 -26.56
N GLU A 135 -20.95 -1.49 -25.55
CA GLU A 135 -21.69 -2.69 -25.16
C GLU A 135 -22.75 -2.34 -24.09
#